data_AF-A0A6N6WTY6-F1
#
_entry.id   AF-A0A6N6WTY6-F1
#
_cell.length_a   1.000
_cell.length_b   1.000
_cell.length_c   1.000
_cell.angle_alpha   90.00
_cell.angle_beta   90.00
_cell.angle_gamma   90.00
#
_symmetry.space_group_name_H-M   'P 1'
#
loop_
_entity.id
_entity.type
_entity.pdbx_description
1 polymer ?
#
loop_
_entity_poly.entity_id
_entity_poly.type
_entity_poly.pdbx_seq_one_letter_code
_entity_poly.pdbx_strand_id
1 'polypeptide(L)' 'MSNITIYHNPACGTSRNTLEMIRNSGTEPTIIHYLETPPTRDELVKLIADMGISVRALLRKNVEPYE' A
#
# COMPACT_ATOMS: atom_id res chain seq x y z
N MET A 1 -1.73 0.99 -21.37
CA MET A 1 -2.01 1.87 -20.22
C MET A 1 -1.53 1.16 -18.97
N SER A 2 -0.58 1.75 -18.24
CA SER A 2 -0.08 1.16 -17.01
C SER A 2 -1.15 1.32 -15.94
N ASN A 3 -1.77 0.22 -15.50
CA ASN A 3 -2.74 0.23 -14.42
C ASN A 3 -1.97 0.28 -13.09
N ILE A 4 -1.85 1.46 -12.49
CA ILE A 4 -1.17 1.66 -11.19
C ILE A 4 -2.23 1.56 -10.09
N THR A 5 -1.96 0.78 -9.05
CA THR A 5 -2.79 0.70 -7.85
C THR A 5 -1.96 1.08 -6.62
N ILE A 6 -2.53 1.89 -5.73
CA ILE A 6 -1.91 2.27 -4.45
C ILE A 6 -2.81 1.85 -3.28
N TYR A 7 -2.23 1.09 -2.34
CA TYR A 7 -2.83 0.84 -1.04
C TYR A 7 -2.52 2.02 -0.12
N HIS A 8 -3.50 2.93 0.01
CA HIS A 8 -3.32 4.26 0.55
C HIS A 8 -3.90 4.42 1.97
N ASN A 9 -3.18 5.15 2.82
CA ASN A 9 -3.69 5.64 4.10
C ASN A 9 -3.59 7.18 4.14
N PRO A 10 -4.73 7.91 4.12
CA PRO A 10 -4.74 9.38 4.13
C PRO A 10 -4.05 10.01 5.34
N ALA A 11 -4.01 9.32 6.49
CA ALA A 11 -3.35 9.80 7.70
C ALA A 11 -1.81 9.62 7.66
N CYS A 12 -1.27 8.84 6.72
CA CYS A 12 0.16 8.57 6.61
C CYS A 12 0.86 9.54 5.64
N GLY A 13 1.76 10.37 6.16
CA GLY A 13 2.51 11.35 5.35
C GLY A 13 3.28 10.74 4.19
N THR A 14 3.96 9.60 4.42
CA THR A 14 4.66 8.86 3.36
C THR A 14 3.71 8.40 2.26
N SER A 15 2.52 7.91 2.63
CA SER A 15 1.52 7.44 1.67
C SER A 15 0.95 8.58 0.82
N ARG A 16 0.74 9.77 1.41
CA ARG A 16 0.34 10.98 0.66
C ARG A 16 1.42 11.40 -0.33
N ASN A 17 2.68 11.43 0.09
CA ASN A 17 3.78 11.79 -0.79
C ASN A 17 3.92 10.81 -1.97
N THR A 18 3.75 9.50 -1.74
CA THR A 18 3.76 8.49 -2.82
C THR A 18 2.62 8.70 -3.80
N LEU A 19 1.39 8.98 -3.32
CA LEU A 19 0.24 9.26 -4.19
C LEU A 19 0.51 10.46 -5.11
N GLU A 20 1.03 11.55 -4.55
CA GLU A 20 1.37 12.75 -5.33
C GLU A 20 2.52 12.51 -6.31
N MET A 21 3.52 11.69 -5.96
CA MET A 21 4.57 11.30 -6.89
C MET A 21 4.03 10.52 -8.10
N ILE A 22 3.07 9.62 -7.88
CA ILE A 22 2.40 8.89 -8.98
C ILE A 22 1.60 9.87 -9.85
N ARG A 23 0.83 10.77 -9.25
CA ARG A 23 0.07 11.80 -9.99
C ARG A 23 0.98 12.72 -10.79
N ASN A 24 2.10 13.14 -10.21
CA ASN A 24 3.10 13.98 -10.87
C ASN A 24 3.79 13.28 -12.05
N SER A 25 3.72 11.95 -12.15
CA SER A 25 4.14 11.20 -13.35
C SER A 25 3.07 11.20 -14.45
N GLY A 26 1.97 11.94 -14.29
CA GLY A 26 0.88 12.06 -15.25
C GLY A 26 -0.11 10.89 -15.26
N THR A 27 -0.10 10.02 -14.25
CA THR A 27 -1.00 8.86 -14.14
C THR A 27 -1.86 8.98 -12.88
N GLU A 28 -3.18 8.86 -13.01
CA GLU A 28 -4.06 8.71 -11.84
C GLU A 28 -4.14 7.21 -11.46
N PRO A 29 -3.73 6.82 -10.25
CA PRO A 29 -3.79 5.42 -9.84
C PRO A 29 -5.19 5.03 -9.36
N THR A 30 -5.47 3.73 -9.35
CA THR A 30 -6.54 3.17 -8.54
C THR A 30 -6.16 3.27 -7.06
N ILE A 31 -6.99 3.92 -6.25
CA ILE A 31 -6.73 4.14 -4.82
C ILE A 31 -7.55 3.15 -4.00
N ILE A 32 -6.88 2.34 -3.18
CA ILE A 32 -7.52 1.41 -2.24
C ILE A 32 -7.20 1.84 -0.81
N HIS A 33 -8.22 2.19 -0.03
CA HIS A 33 -8.07 2.48 1.40
C HIS A 33 -7.96 1.16 2.20
N TYR A 34 -6.74 0.64 2.35
CA TYR A 34 -6.50 -0.72 2.85
C TYR A 34 -6.98 -1.00 4.29
N LEU A 35 -7.23 0.05 5.08
CA LEU A 35 -7.80 -0.09 6.43
C LEU A 35 -9.31 -0.38 6.40
N GLU A 36 -9.99 0.05 5.34
CA GLU A 36 -11.42 -0.16 5.14
C GLU A 36 -11.68 -1.35 4.22
N THR A 37 -10.89 -1.44 3.15
CA THR A 37 -10.98 -2.49 2.12
C THR A 37 -9.62 -3.21 2.01
N PRO A 38 -9.27 -4.07 2.99
CA PRO A 38 -8.01 -4.79 2.96
C PRO A 38 -7.96 -5.78 1.78
N PRO A 39 -6.76 -6.10 1.27
CA PRO A 39 -6.62 -7.15 0.27
C PRO A 39 -7.05 -8.51 0.84
N THR A 40 -7.51 -9.39 -0.03
CA THR A 40 -7.70 -10.80 0.29
C THR A 40 -6.37 -11.46 0.67
N ARG A 41 -6.43 -12.65 1.27
CA ARG A 41 -5.24 -13.43 1.63
C ARG A 41 -4.34 -13.67 0.41
N ASP A 42 -4.92 -14.07 -0.72
CA ASP A 42 -4.16 -14.44 -1.92
C ASP A 42 -3.53 -13.21 -2.57
N GLU A 43 -4.23 -12.07 -2.58
CA GLU A 43 -3.68 -10.78 -3.01
C GLU A 43 -2.51 -10.34 -2.11
N LEU A 44 -2.65 -10.44 -0.79
CA LEU A 44 -1.59 -10.06 0.14
C LEU A 44 -0.34 -10.93 -0.03
N VAL A 45 -0.50 -12.25 -0.19
CA VAL A 45 0.61 -13.17 -0.45
C VAL A 45 1.33 -12.79 -1.74
N LYS A 46 0.57 -12.49 -2.81
CA LYS A 46 1.14 -12.06 -4.09
C LYS A 46 1.89 -10.73 -3.95
N LEU A 47 1.30 -9.72 -3.30
CA LEU A 47 1.95 -8.43 -3.09
C LEU A 47 3.28 -8.55 -2.34
N ILE A 48 3.34 -9.40 -1.31
CA ILE A 48 4.57 -9.65 -0.55
C ILE A 48 5.64 -10.30 -1.44
N ALA A 49 5.25 -11.29 -2.24
CA ALA A 49 6.15 -11.94 -3.18
C ALA A 49 6.70 -10.96 -4.22
N ASP A 50 5.83 -10.13 -4.82
CA ASP A 50 6.18 -9.13 -5.83
C ASP A 50 7.10 -8.02 -5.25
N MET A 51 6.94 -7.67 -3.96
CA MET A 51 7.82 -6.72 -3.26
C MET A 51 9.21 -7.28 -2.94
N GLY A 52 9.40 -8.61 -2.94
CA GLY A 52 10.69 -9.24 -2.63
C GLY A 52 11.17 -9.05 -1.19
N ILE A 53 10.25 -8.76 -0.25
CA ILE A 53 10.57 -8.58 1.18
C ILE A 53 10.00 -9.73 2.02
N SER A 54 10.54 -9.91 3.23
CA SER A 54 9.94 -10.86 4.19
C SER A 54 8.61 -10.35 4.72
N VAL A 55 7.70 -11.26 5.09
CA VAL A 55 6.41 -10.94 5.73
C VAL A 55 6.61 -10.05 6.96
N ARG A 56 7.62 -10.35 7.80
CA ARG A 56 7.92 -9.57 9.01
C ARG A 56 8.36 -8.14 8.71
N ALA A 57 9.03 -7.90 7.58
CA ALA A 57 9.45 -6.56 7.19
C ALA A 57 8.27 -5.66 6.77
N LEU A 58 7.13 -6.26 6.37
CA LEU A 58 5.91 -5.52 6.03
C LEU A 58 5.09 -5.13 7.27
N LEU A 59 5.33 -5.74 8.44
CA LEU A 59 4.58 -5.42 9.65
C LEU A 59 4.89 -4.01 10.15
N ARG A 60 3.84 -3.20 10.33
CA ARG A 60 3.94 -1.88 10.94
C ARG A 60 4.08 -2.02 12.46
N LYS A 61 5.13 -1.40 13.02
CA LYS A 61 5.36 -1.29 14.46
C LYS A 61 4.59 -0.10 15.06
N ASN A 62 4.54 -0.02 16.39
CA ASN A 62 3.91 1.09 17.14
C ASN A 62 2.42 1.28 16.79
N VAL A 63 1.69 0.16 16.69
CA VAL A 63 0.23 0.12 16.50
C VAL A 63 -0.33 -0.90 17.48
N GLU A 64 -1.53 -0.66 18.02
CA GLU A 64 -2.11 -1.47 19.10
C GLU A 64 -2.09 -2.99 18.85
N PRO A 65 -2.39 -3.51 17.64
CA PRO A 65 -2.35 -4.97 17.42
C PRO A 65 -0.93 -5.58 17.31
N TYR A 66 0.11 -4.75 17.28
CA TYR A 66 1.51 -5.19 17.22
C TYR A 66 2.17 -5.25 18.60
N GLU A 67 1.71 -4.43 19.55
CA GLU A 67 2.16 -4.43 20.95
C GLU A 67 1.53 -5.61 21.73
#